data_AF-A0AAW5UK74-F1
#
_entry.id   AF-A0AAW5UK74-F1
#
_cell.length_a   1.000
_cell.length_b   1.000
_cell.length_c   1.000
_cell.angle_alpha   90.00
_cell.angle_beta   90.00
_cell.angle_gamma   90.00
#
_symmetry.space_group_name_H-M   'P 1'
#
loop_
_entity.id
_entity.type
_entity.pdbx_description
1 polymer ?
#
loop_
_entity_poly.entity_id
_entity_poly.type
_entity_poly.pdbx_seq_one_letter_code
_entity_poly.pdbx_strand_id
1 'polypeptide(L)'
;MTTDLSLSFLEAYCIYARRLATEVAYKDCKTLLNFGKCQSVHFAAQIASFTLTMMLYNILCTVKRFEAYETIGGLFTEVTNDTLELFVTDKIWAVILGFVLETTERYSIDATELLADFIESNPVAHMLRNMYIYKQAS
;
A
#
# COMPACT_ATOMS: atom_id res chain seq x y z
N MET A 1 32.65 14.05 16.72
CA MET A 1 32.88 14.22 18.17
C MET A 1 31.99 13.23 18.88
N THR A 2 32.58 12.25 19.59
CA THR A 2 31.85 11.32 20.46
C THR A 2 32.13 11.70 21.91
N THR A 3 31.13 11.62 22.77
CA THR A 3 31.27 11.84 24.23
C THR A 3 31.72 10.58 24.96
N ASP A 4 31.71 9.44 24.28
CA ASP A 4 32.17 8.16 24.83
C ASP A 4 33.65 7.93 24.51
N LEU A 5 34.48 7.90 25.55
CA LEU A 5 35.93 7.69 25.49
C LEU A 5 36.33 6.21 25.55
N SER A 6 35.38 5.31 25.82
CA SER A 6 35.64 3.86 25.88
C SER A 6 35.62 3.20 24.51
N LEU A 7 35.09 3.90 23.50
CA LEU A 7 34.93 3.41 22.14
C LEU A 7 36.25 3.35 21.38
N SER A 8 36.53 2.22 20.72
CA SER A 8 37.63 2.15 19.77
C SER A 8 37.37 3.01 18.54
N PHE A 9 38.44 3.45 17.87
CA PHE A 9 38.33 4.25 16.65
C PHE A 9 37.46 3.58 15.57
N LEU A 10 37.61 2.26 15.39
CA LEU A 10 36.83 1.51 14.39
C LEU A 10 35.35 1.44 14.75
N GLU A 11 35.01 1.24 16.02
CA GLU A 11 33.61 1.23 16.47
C GLU A 11 32.96 2.60 16.30
N ALA A 12 33.69 3.67 16.64
CA ALA A 12 33.21 5.04 16.46
C ALA A 12 32.99 5.35 14.97
N TYR A 13 33.89 4.88 14.10
CA TYR A 13 33.74 4.97 12.66
C TYR A 13 32.52 4.19 12.15
N CYS A 14 32.32 2.95 12.58
CA CYS A 14 31.17 2.13 12.19
C CYS A 14 29.84 2.75 12.63
N ILE A 15 29.77 3.34 13.84
CA ILE A 15 28.58 4.06 14.30
C ILE A 15 28.32 5.28 13.42
N TYR A 16 29.36 6.05 13.11
CA TYR A 16 29.22 7.20 12.22
C TYR A 16 28.78 6.79 10.81
N ALA A 17 29.31 5.68 10.28
CA ALA A 17 28.96 5.17 8.96
C ALA A 17 27.46 4.82 8.83
N ARG A 18 26.79 4.44 9.93
CA ARG A 18 25.32 4.20 9.92
C ARG A 18 24.51 5.44 9.55
N ARG A 19 25.04 6.65 9.74
CA ARG A 19 24.38 7.90 9.33
C ARG A 19 24.04 7.93 7.84
N LEU A 20 24.88 7.33 6.99
CA LEU A 20 24.65 7.27 5.55
C LEU A 20 23.39 6.46 5.21
N ALA A 21 23.10 5.41 5.98
CA ALA A 21 21.88 4.63 5.80
C ALA A 21 20.61 5.48 6.01
N THR A 22 20.64 6.42 6.96
CA THR A 22 19.54 7.36 7.19
C THR A 22 19.36 8.31 6.00
N GLU A 23 20.45 8.82 5.41
CA GLU A 23 20.37 9.68 4.22
C GLU A 23 19.82 8.93 3.00
N VAL A 24 20.24 7.68 2.81
CA VAL A 24 19.70 6.78 1.77
C VAL A 24 18.21 6.54 2.00
N ALA A 25 17.79 6.26 3.23
CA ALA A 25 16.38 6.08 3.57
C ALA A 25 15.54 7.33 3.26
N TYR A 26 16.01 8.53 3.64
CA TYR A 26 15.30 9.76 3.30
C TYR A 26 15.28 10.07 1.80
N LYS A 27 16.33 9.67 1.06
CA LYS A 27 16.34 9.77 -0.40
C LYS A 27 15.27 8.88 -1.00
N ASP A 28 15.20 7.62 -0.59
CA ASP A 28 14.20 6.67 -1.06
C ASP A 28 12.77 7.12 -0.71
N CYS A 29 12.53 7.60 0.52
CA CYS A 29 11.22 8.14 0.92
C CYS A 29 10.78 9.32 0.05
N LYS A 30 11.69 10.23 -0.31
CA LYS A 30 11.37 11.38 -1.17
C LYS A 30 11.09 10.96 -2.61
N THR A 31 11.89 10.04 -3.14
CA THR A 31 11.79 9.60 -4.54
C THR A 31 10.60 8.66 -4.77
N LEU A 32 10.41 7.68 -3.89
CA LEU A 32 9.44 6.60 -4.07
C LEU A 32 8.13 6.88 -3.32
N LEU A 33 8.21 7.34 -2.08
CA LEU A 33 7.03 7.45 -1.19
C LEU A 33 6.45 8.86 -1.10
N ASN A 34 6.80 9.75 -2.04
CA ASN A 34 6.30 11.13 -2.12
C ASN A 34 6.44 11.92 -0.81
N PHE A 35 7.46 11.61 -0.02
CA PHE A 35 7.70 12.25 1.26
C PHE A 35 7.84 13.77 1.10
N GLY A 36 7.09 14.52 1.92
CA GLY A 36 7.09 15.98 1.90
C GLY A 36 6.28 16.62 0.75
N LYS A 37 5.55 15.84 -0.07
CA LYS A 37 4.69 16.39 -1.13
C LYS A 37 3.26 16.68 -0.70
N CYS A 38 2.88 16.41 0.55
CA CYS A 38 1.54 16.69 1.07
C CYS A 38 1.22 18.20 0.97
N GLN A 39 0.19 18.55 0.20
CA GLN A 39 -0.28 19.94 0.01
C GLN A 39 -1.42 20.32 0.96
N SER A 40 -1.65 19.54 2.02
CA SER A 40 -2.73 19.83 2.96
C SER A 40 -2.41 21.09 3.77
N VAL A 41 -3.43 21.92 3.96
CA VAL A 41 -3.36 23.16 4.77
C VAL A 41 -3.34 22.83 6.26
N HIS A 42 -3.79 21.64 6.65
CA HIS A 42 -3.82 21.21 8.05
C HIS A 42 -2.52 20.55 8.48
N PHE A 43 -1.90 21.07 9.55
CA PHE A 43 -0.66 20.54 10.10
C PHE A 43 -0.79 19.08 10.56
N ALA A 44 -1.93 18.72 11.16
CA ALA A 44 -2.20 17.34 11.56
C ALA A 44 -2.16 16.36 10.37
N ALA A 45 -2.66 16.78 9.21
CA ALA A 45 -2.62 15.98 7.98
C ALA A 45 -1.18 15.87 7.43
N GLN A 46 -0.36 16.91 7.56
CA GLN A 46 1.05 16.87 7.19
C GLN A 46 1.84 15.91 8.10
N ILE A 47 1.60 15.94 9.42
CA ILE A 47 2.20 14.98 10.36
C ILE A 47 1.77 13.56 10.01
N ALA A 48 0.46 13.33 9.81
CA ALA A 48 -0.05 12.01 9.45
C ALA A 48 0.58 11.48 8.16
N SER A 49 0.73 12.35 7.14
CA SER A 49 1.41 11.99 5.89
C SER A 49 2.87 11.60 6.12
N PHE A 50 3.62 12.35 6.94
CA PHE A 50 5.00 12.03 7.29
C PHE A 50 5.11 10.68 8.01
N THR A 51 4.27 10.48 9.03
CA THR A 51 4.25 9.26 9.84
C THR A 51 3.87 8.05 8.98
N LEU A 52 2.89 8.20 8.09
CA LEU A 52 2.48 7.14 7.16
C LEU A 52 3.63 6.73 6.23
N THR A 53 4.32 7.70 5.62
CA THR A 53 5.48 7.42 4.77
C THR A 53 6.59 6.69 5.52
N MET A 54 6.85 7.06 6.77
CA MET A 54 7.87 6.38 7.58
C MET A 54 7.48 4.94 7.96
N MET A 55 6.20 4.71 8.28
CA MET A 55 5.67 3.36 8.53
C MET A 55 5.74 2.48 7.27
N LEU A 56 5.36 3.02 6.12
CA LEU A 56 5.45 2.33 4.83
C LEU A 56 6.91 1.93 4.52
N TYR A 57 7.87 2.83 4.74
CA TYR A 57 9.28 2.53 4.54
C TYR A 57 9.77 1.39 5.47
N ASN A 58 9.35 1.38 6.73
CA ASN A 58 9.71 0.31 7.66
C ASN A 58 9.15 -1.05 7.24
N ILE A 59 7.89 -1.09 6.77
CA ILE A 59 7.27 -2.31 6.25
C ILE A 59 8.05 -2.80 5.02
N LEU A 60 8.33 -1.92 4.06
CA LEU A 60 9.11 -2.26 2.87
C LEU A 60 10.51 -2.76 3.20
N CYS A 61 11.21 -2.13 4.14
CA CYS A 61 12.51 -2.62 4.64
C CYS A 61 12.41 -4.00 5.28
N THR A 62 11.29 -4.28 5.96
CA THR A 62 11.03 -5.59 6.58
C THR A 62 10.79 -6.64 5.51
N VAL A 63 9.94 -6.36 4.52
CA VAL A 63 9.67 -7.24 3.37
C VAL A 63 10.97 -7.51 2.59
N LYS A 64 11.74 -6.48 2.27
CA LYS A 64 13.07 -6.61 1.63
C LYS A 64 14.03 -7.53 2.41
N ARG A 65 13.96 -7.51 3.75
CA ARG A 65 14.77 -8.40 4.60
C ARG A 65 14.34 -9.86 4.47
N PHE A 66 13.04 -10.11 4.27
CA PHE A 66 12.49 -11.46 4.14
C PHE A 66 12.55 -12.03 2.72
N GLU A 67 12.45 -11.18 1.69
CA GLU A 67 12.40 -11.61 0.28
C GLU A 67 13.75 -11.70 -0.43
N ALA A 68 14.86 -11.46 0.29
CA ALA A 68 16.24 -11.68 -0.16
C ALA A 68 16.53 -11.37 -1.66
N TYR A 69 17.07 -10.17 -1.90
CA TYR A 69 17.75 -9.67 -3.13
C TYR A 69 17.01 -8.72 -4.08
N GLU A 70 15.82 -8.22 -3.74
CA GLU A 70 15.20 -7.16 -4.55
C GLU A 70 15.56 -5.73 -4.08
N THR A 71 15.62 -4.81 -5.06
CA THR A 71 15.82 -3.38 -4.78
C THR A 71 14.53 -2.76 -4.26
N ILE A 72 14.62 -1.76 -3.37
CA ILE A 72 13.43 -1.09 -2.79
C ILE A 72 12.51 -0.52 -3.88
N GLY A 73 13.07 -0.12 -5.02
CA GLY A 73 12.29 0.37 -6.17
C GLY A 73 11.51 -0.73 -6.91
N GLY A 74 12.04 -1.96 -6.98
CA GLY A 74 11.34 -3.12 -7.56
C GLY A 74 10.12 -3.48 -6.73
N LEU A 75 10.35 -3.71 -5.44
CA LEU A 75 9.28 -3.97 -4.46
C LEU A 75 8.23 -2.85 -4.43
N PHE A 76 8.65 -1.59 -4.53
CA PHE A 76 7.70 -0.47 -4.57
C PHE A 76 6.83 -0.50 -5.82
N THR A 77 7.39 -0.86 -6.98
CA THR A 77 6.63 -0.91 -8.23
C THR A 77 5.60 -2.03 -8.19
N GLU A 78 5.99 -3.20 -7.71
CA GLU A 78 5.10 -4.35 -7.54
C GLU A 78 3.98 -4.06 -6.52
N VAL A 79 4.34 -3.65 -5.30
CA VAL A 79 3.35 -3.34 -4.26
C VAL A 79 2.42 -2.21 -4.68
N THR A 80 2.91 -1.20 -5.40
CA THR A 80 2.05 -0.11 -5.90
C THR A 80 1.11 -0.60 -6.99
N ASN A 81 1.57 -1.45 -7.91
CA ASN A 81 0.72 -2.03 -8.95
C ASN A 81 -0.36 -2.92 -8.34
N ASP A 82 0.01 -3.83 -7.44
CA ASP A 82 -0.93 -4.73 -6.74
C ASP A 82 -1.96 -3.93 -5.94
N THR A 83 -1.49 -2.89 -5.23
CA THR A 83 -2.36 -1.99 -4.46
C THR A 83 -3.31 -1.21 -5.38
N LEU A 84 -2.83 -0.71 -6.53
CA LEU A 84 -3.66 -0.01 -7.51
C LEU A 84 -4.70 -0.93 -8.13
N GLU A 85 -4.32 -2.15 -8.51
CA GLU A 85 -5.24 -3.18 -9.02
C GLU A 85 -6.34 -3.50 -7.99
N LEU A 86 -5.98 -3.60 -6.71
CA LEU A 86 -6.93 -3.79 -5.62
C LEU A 86 -7.93 -2.63 -5.53
N PHE A 87 -7.44 -1.39 -5.54
CA PHE A 87 -8.29 -0.20 -5.44
C PHE A 87 -9.25 -0.04 -6.62
N VAL A 88 -8.81 -0.37 -7.84
CA VAL A 88 -9.67 -0.31 -9.03
C VAL A 88 -10.76 -1.38 -8.95
N THR A 89 -10.39 -2.60 -8.54
CA THR A 89 -11.33 -3.73 -8.40
C THR A 89 -12.40 -3.44 -7.35
N ASP A 90 -12.02 -2.90 -6.18
CA ASP A 90 -12.95 -2.51 -5.13
C ASP A 90 -13.94 -1.42 -5.60
N LYS A 91 -13.46 -0.44 -6.37
CA LYS A 91 -14.32 0.62 -6.93
C LYS A 91 -15.31 0.10 -7.96
N ILE A 92 -14.87 -0.79 -8.85
CA ILE A 92 -15.74 -1.41 -9.86
C ILE A 92 -16.83 -2.25 -9.18
N TRP A 93 -16.45 -3.04 -8.16
CA TRP A 93 -17.40 -3.85 -7.42
C TRP A 93 -18.46 -3.00 -6.70
N ALA A 94 -18.06 -1.89 -6.08
CA ALA A 94 -18.98 -0.97 -5.44
C ALA A 94 -20.00 -0.37 -6.42
N VAL A 95 -19.59 -0.05 -7.66
CA VAL A 95 -20.48 0.45 -8.71
C VAL A 95 -21.48 -0.62 -9.16
N ILE A 96 -21.03 -1.87 -9.34
CA ILE A 96 -21.91 -2.99 -9.71
C ILE A 96 -22.97 -3.22 -8.64
N LEU A 97 -22.57 -3.28 -7.36
CA LEU A 97 -23.51 -3.43 -6.25
C LEU A 97 -24.50 -2.27 -6.16
N GLY A 98 -24.02 -1.03 -6.34
CA GLY A 98 -24.88 0.16 -6.36
C GLY A 98 -25.95 0.09 -7.45
N PHE A 99 -25.57 -0.34 -8.65
CA PHE A 99 -26.52 -0.52 -9.76
C PHE A 99 -27.56 -1.61 -9.47
N VAL A 100 -27.15 -2.76 -8.95
CA VAL A 100 -28.08 -3.86 -8.64
C VAL A 100 -29.05 -3.47 -7.52
N LEU A 101 -28.60 -2.74 -6.51
CA LEU A 101 -29.48 -2.24 -5.46
C LEU A 101 -30.52 -1.25 -6.01
N GLU A 102 -30.13 -0.33 -6.90
CA GLU A 102 -31.07 0.62 -7.52
C GLU A 102 -32.12 -0.09 -8.41
N THR A 103 -31.72 -1.12 -9.17
CA THR A 103 -32.66 -1.88 -10.00
C THR A 103 -33.62 -2.74 -9.17
N THR A 104 -33.13 -3.31 -8.07
CA THR A 104 -33.92 -4.08 -7.11
C THR A 104 -34.99 -3.20 -6.45
N GLU A 105 -34.62 -1.99 -6.00
CA GLU A 105 -35.57 -1.03 -5.41
C GLU A 105 -36.65 -0.59 -6.40
N ARG A 106 -36.30 -0.45 -7.68
CA ARG A 106 -37.22 0.01 -8.72
C ARG A 106 -38.19 -1.07 -9.21
N TYR A 107 -37.74 -2.32 -9.27
CA TYR A 107 -38.49 -3.42 -9.88
C TYR A 107 -38.97 -4.49 -8.89
N SER A 108 -38.71 -4.35 -7.58
CA SER A 108 -39.04 -5.34 -6.53
C SER A 108 -38.55 -6.76 -6.85
N ILE A 109 -37.38 -6.85 -7.49
CA ILE A 109 -36.68 -8.10 -7.79
C ILE A 109 -35.75 -8.41 -6.62
N ASP A 110 -35.50 -9.67 -6.30
CA ASP A 110 -34.53 -10.02 -5.25
C ASP A 110 -33.09 -9.69 -5.67
N ALA A 111 -32.39 -8.88 -4.87
CA ALA A 111 -31.06 -8.37 -5.20
C ALA A 111 -30.02 -9.50 -5.30
N THR A 112 -30.18 -10.54 -4.47
CA THR A 112 -29.29 -11.68 -4.43
C THR A 112 -29.46 -12.58 -5.65
N GLU A 113 -30.69 -12.82 -6.09
CA GLU A 113 -30.99 -13.58 -7.30
C GLU A 113 -30.48 -12.85 -8.56
N LEU A 114 -30.69 -11.53 -8.66
CA LEU A 114 -30.20 -10.74 -9.78
C LEU A 114 -28.67 -10.66 -9.85
N LEU A 115 -27.99 -10.55 -8.70
CA LEU A 115 -26.52 -10.63 -8.64
C LEU A 115 -26.01 -12.01 -9.03
N ALA A 116 -26.66 -13.09 -8.57
CA ALA A 116 -26.27 -14.45 -8.91
C ALA A 116 -26.40 -14.69 -10.43
N ASP A 117 -27.53 -14.31 -11.03
CA ASP A 117 -27.76 -14.40 -12.47
C ASP A 117 -26.74 -13.57 -13.27
N PHE A 118 -26.43 -12.36 -12.82
CA PHE A 118 -25.43 -11.50 -13.47
C PHE A 118 -24.03 -12.11 -13.43
N ILE A 119 -23.66 -12.71 -12.29
CA ILE A 119 -22.35 -13.36 -12.12
C ILE A 119 -22.26 -14.60 -13.00
N GLU A 120 -23.28 -15.46 -13.00
CA GLU A 120 -23.31 -16.69 -13.80
C GLU A 120 -23.38 -16.42 -15.31
N SER A 121 -24.04 -15.33 -15.71
CA SER A 121 -24.16 -14.94 -17.12
C SER A 121 -22.91 -14.27 -17.68
N ASN A 122 -21.97 -13.83 -16.83
CA ASN A 122 -20.81 -13.06 -17.25
C ASN A 122 -19.47 -13.63 -16.72
N PRO A 123 -18.61 -14.19 -17.58
CA PRO A 123 -17.33 -14.75 -17.15
C PRO A 123 -16.38 -13.70 -16.55
N VAL A 124 -16.53 -12.42 -16.89
CA VAL A 124 -15.76 -11.32 -16.27
C VAL A 124 -16.21 -11.07 -14.84
N ALA A 125 -17.51 -11.22 -14.56
CA ALA A 125 -18.05 -11.08 -13.20
C ALA A 125 -17.58 -12.22 -12.28
N HIS A 126 -17.39 -13.43 -12.81
CA HIS A 126 -16.72 -14.52 -12.10
C HIS A 126 -15.28 -14.17 -11.70
N MET A 127 -14.53 -13.52 -12.60
CA MET A 127 -13.15 -13.12 -12.32
C MET A 127 -13.10 -12.07 -11.18
N LEU A 128 -13.98 -11.06 -11.23
CA LEU A 128 -14.12 -10.04 -10.18
C LEU A 128 -14.54 -10.65 -8.83
N ARG A 129 -15.48 -11.61 -8.83
CA ARG A 129 -15.89 -12.34 -7.63
C ARG A 129 -14.73 -13.12 -7.01
N ASN A 130 -13.96 -13.84 -7.83
CA ASN A 130 -12.82 -14.61 -7.34
C ASN A 130 -11.75 -13.70 -6.73
N MET A 131 -11.44 -12.57 -7.37
CA MET A 131 -10.51 -11.57 -6.82
C MET A 131 -10.98 -11.03 -5.46
N TYR A 132 -12.29 -10.80 -5.27
CA TYR A 132 -12.86 -10.37 -3.99
C TYR A 132 -12.86 -11.47 -2.90
N ILE A 133 -13.10 -12.74 -3.27
CA ILE A 133 -13.11 -13.85 -2.31
C ILE A 133 -11.71 -14.17 -1.78
N TYR A 134 -10.68 -14.12 -2.64
CA TYR A 134 -9.28 -14.28 -2.20
C TYR A 134 -8.87 -13.23 -1.16
N LYS A 135 -9.45 -12.02 -1.20
CA LYS A 135 -9.23 -10.95 -0.23
C LYS A 135 -9.81 -11.21 1.16
N GLN A 136 -10.85 -12.04 1.30
CA GLN A 136 -11.44 -12.37 2.62
C GLN A 136 -10.78 -13.56 3.30
N ALA A 137 -9.99 -14.34 2.56
CA ALA A 137 -9.30 -15.54 3.04
C ALA A 137 -7.81 -15.31 3.37
N SER A 138 -7.28 -14.12 3.11
CA SER A 138 -5.92 -13.68 3.46
C SER A 138 -5.95 -12.62 4.56
#